data_AF-A0A832QC20-F1
#
_entry.id   AF-A0A832QC20-F1
#
_cell.length_a   1.000
_cell.length_b   1.000
_cell.length_c   1.000
_cell.angle_alpha   90.00
_cell.angle_beta   90.00
_cell.angle_gamma   90.00
#
_symmetry.space_group_name_H-M   'P 1'
#
loop_
_entity.id
_entity.type
_entity.pdbx_description
1 polymer ?
#
loop_
_entity_poly.entity_id
_entity_poly.type
_entity_poly.pdbx_seq_one_letter_code
_entity_poly.pdbx_strand_id
1 'polypeptide(L)'
;MFVLRTKINSIVLGKVTGIKEYGVFVALEKNYTGLIHISEISKYYVDDITDYLNVGDYIKVKVLSVNEKKRQANLSIKNINYKVKNYEVSEIKEVGSGFKILEENLKKWINLG
;
A
#
# COMPACT_ATOMS: atom_id res chain seq x y z
N MET A 1 -10.21 -4.81 -15.91
CA MET A 1 -8.97 -4.12 -16.35
C MET A 1 -8.36 -3.44 -15.13
N PHE A 2 -7.28 -3.97 -14.54
CA PHE A 2 -6.80 -3.47 -13.23
C PHE A 2 -5.44 -2.77 -13.32
N VAL A 3 -5.40 -1.60 -12.69
CA VAL A 3 -4.42 -0.50 -12.82
C VAL A 3 -3.18 -0.79 -11.96
N LEU A 4 -2.53 -1.92 -12.23
CA LEU A 4 -1.13 -2.14 -11.87
C LEU A 4 -0.30 -2.44 -13.11
N ARG A 5 -0.65 -1.84 -14.25
CA ARG A 5 0.39 -1.40 -15.20
C ARG A 5 1.10 -0.24 -14.54
N THR A 6 1.99 -0.55 -13.59
CA THR A 6 3.37 -0.04 -13.50
C THR A 6 3.64 1.39 -13.98
N LYS A 7 2.72 2.34 -13.81
CA LYS A 7 3.07 3.74 -13.98
C LYS A 7 3.84 4.13 -12.75
N ILE A 8 5.16 4.05 -12.87
CA ILE A 8 6.07 4.84 -12.07
C ILE A 8 5.45 6.24 -11.93
N ASN A 9 5.43 6.76 -10.72
CA ASN A 9 4.73 7.97 -10.27
C ASN A 9 3.23 7.85 -9.95
N SER A 10 2.62 6.66 -10.04
CA SER A 10 1.25 6.46 -9.54
C SER A 10 1.19 6.49 -8.01
N ILE A 11 0.05 6.94 -7.48
CA ILE A 11 -0.27 6.88 -6.06
C ILE A 11 -1.19 5.68 -5.83
N VAL A 12 -0.81 4.83 -4.89
CA VAL A 12 -1.56 3.63 -4.51
C VAL A 12 -1.78 3.61 -3.01
N LEU A 13 -2.77 2.84 -2.56
CA LEU A 13 -3.00 2.59 -1.15
C LEU A 13 -2.18 1.37 -0.71
N GLY A 14 -1.58 1.44 0.47
CA GLY A 14 -0.89 0.31 1.07
C GLY A 14 -1.03 0.28 2.59
N LYS A 15 -0.88 -0.90 3.17
CA LYS A 15 -0.92 -1.11 4.62
C LYS A 15 0.49 -1.17 5.18
N VAL A 16 0.82 -0.37 6.18
CA VAL A 16 2.10 -0.46 6.89
C VAL A 16 2.17 -1.80 7.62
N THR A 17 3.19 -2.60 7.32
CA THR A 17 3.41 -3.91 7.93
C THR A 17 4.62 -3.94 8.85
N GLY A 18 5.49 -2.93 8.78
CA GLY A 18 6.66 -2.85 9.64
C GLY A 18 7.37 -1.52 9.48
N ILE A 19 8.02 -1.07 10.56
CA ILE A 19 8.82 0.14 10.59
C ILE A 19 10.20 -0.25 11.13
N LYS A 20 11.25 0.27 10.49
CA LYS A 20 12.65 0.12 10.85
C LYS A 20 13.34 1.47 10.74
N GLU A 21 14.51 1.61 11.36
CA GLU A 21 15.30 2.86 11.34
C GLU A 21 15.62 3.33 9.92
N TYR A 22 15.79 2.42 8.97
CA TYR A 22 16.10 2.76 7.58
C TYR A 22 14.86 2.94 6.69
N GLY A 23 13.64 2.64 7.17
CA GLY A 23 12.45 2.75 6.34
C GLY A 23 11.20 2.00 6.81
N VAL A 24 10.16 2.08 5.98
CA VAL A 24 8.82 1.56 6.26
C VAL A 24 8.42 0.52 5.22
N PHE A 25 7.98 -0.64 5.69
CA PHE A 25 7.46 -1.73 4.88
C PHE A 25 5.94 -1.59 4.71
N VAL A 26 5.49 -1.69 3.48
CA VAL A 26 4.09 -1.48 3.10
C VAL A 26 3.61 -2.67 2.27
N ALA A 27 2.57 -3.38 2.72
CA ALA A 27 1.87 -4.36 1.91
C ALA A 27 0.96 -3.65 0.91
N LEU A 28 1.06 -4.06 -0.35
CA LEU A 28 0.24 -3.60 -1.46
C LEU A 28 -0.66 -4.75 -1.94
N GLU A 29 -1.57 -4.47 -2.86
CA GLU A 29 -2.44 -5.49 -3.43
C GLU A 29 -1.68 -6.62 -4.14
N LYS A 30 -2.36 -7.77 -4.34
CA LYS A 30 -1.87 -8.95 -5.09
C LYS A 30 -0.51 -9.50 -4.61
N ASN A 31 -0.23 -9.39 -3.30
CA ASN A 31 1.00 -9.87 -2.66
C ASN A 31 2.26 -9.11 -3.08
N TYR A 32 2.13 -7.86 -3.54
CA TYR A 32 3.28 -6.98 -3.68
C TYR A 32 3.67 -6.39 -2.33
N THR A 33 4.97 -6.24 -2.12
CA THR A 33 5.52 -5.56 -0.94
C THR A 33 6.29 -4.33 -1.37
N GLY A 34 6.15 -3.25 -0.64
CA GLY A 34 6.84 -1.99 -0.88
C GLY A 34 7.75 -1.60 0.27
N LEU A 35 8.82 -0.88 -0.06
CA LEU A 35 9.71 -0.26 0.90
C LEU A 35 9.75 1.24 0.63
N ILE A 36 9.49 2.04 1.67
CA ILE A 36 9.77 3.47 1.69
C ILE A 36 11.08 3.66 2.44
N HIS A 37 12.13 4.07 1.75
CA HIS A 37 13.40 4.40 2.39
C HIS A 37 13.25 5.69 3.23
N ILE A 38 14.01 5.85 4.33
CA ILE A 38 13.90 7.02 5.20
C ILE A 38 14.05 8.37 4.46
N SER A 39 14.90 8.42 3.43
CA SER A 39 15.07 9.61 2.55
C SER A 39 13.83 9.98 1.73
N GLU A 40 12.90 9.05 1.58
CA GLU A 40 11.63 9.16 0.87
C GLU A 40 10.42 9.36 1.81
N ILE A 41 10.66 9.44 3.12
CA ILE A 41 9.64 9.77 4.13
C ILE A 41 9.56 11.28 4.33
N SER A 42 10.70 11.94 4.53
CA SER A 42 10.79 13.38 4.77
C SER A 42 12.01 14.00 4.11
N LYS A 43 11.96 15.32 3.86
CA LYS A 43 13.13 16.13 3.48
C LYS A 43 13.99 16.54 4.68
N TYR A 44 13.40 16.52 5.87
CA TYR A 44 14.05 16.92 7.12
C TYR A 44 14.34 15.69 7.97
N TYR A 45 15.28 15.80 8.92
CA TYR A 45 15.53 14.76 9.91
C TYR A 45 14.22 14.43 10.63
N VAL A 46 13.87 13.14 10.65
CA VAL A 46 12.73 12.62 11.39
C VAL A 46 13.33 11.89 12.58
N ASP A 47 13.15 12.43 13.79
CA ASP A 47 13.65 11.82 15.03
C ASP A 47 13.06 10.42 15.24
N ASP A 48 11.74 10.27 15.03
CA ASP A 48 11.10 8.96 15.05
C ASP A 48 9.98 8.87 14.00
N ILE A 49 10.07 7.87 13.11
CA ILE A 49 9.07 7.62 12.06
C ILE A 49 7.75 7.14 12.70
N THR A 50 7.83 6.50 13.87
CA THR A 50 6.67 5.91 14.56
C THR A 50 5.68 6.95 15.07
N ASP A 51 6.12 8.19 15.29
CA ASP A 51 5.24 9.33 15.61
C ASP A 51 4.29 9.70 14.46
N TYR A 52 4.65 9.33 13.23
CA TYR A 52 3.94 9.70 12.01
C TYR A 52 3.18 8.54 11.38
N LEU A 53 3.66 7.31 11.59
CA LEU A 53 3.16 6.10 10.97
C LEU A 53 3.15 4.96 11.98
N ASN A 54 2.05 4.21 12.04
CA ASN A 54 1.96 3.02 12.86
C ASN A 54 1.84 1.76 12.00
N VAL A 55 2.33 0.65 12.54
CA VAL A 55 2.07 -0.67 11.93
C VAL A 55 0.57 -0.93 11.95
N GLY A 56 0.01 -1.28 10.79
CA GLY A 56 -1.42 -1.47 10.60
C GLY A 56 -2.11 -0.33 9.86
N ASP A 57 -1.49 0.85 9.79
CA ASP A 57 -2.07 2.02 9.12
C ASP A 57 -2.19 1.81 7.61
N TYR A 58 -3.26 2.33 7.02
CA TYR A 58 -3.39 2.42 5.58
C TYR A 58 -2.96 3.81 5.13
N ILE A 59 -2.00 3.86 4.21
CA ILE A 59 -1.39 5.09 3.72
C ILE A 59 -1.36 5.13 2.20
N LYS A 60 -1.46 6.35 1.64
CA LYS A 60 -1.23 6.60 0.22
C LYS A 60 0.28 6.72 -0.02
N VAL A 61 0.80 5.97 -0.99
CA VAL A 61 2.22 5.90 -1.33
C VAL A 61 2.41 6.08 -2.83
N LYS A 62 3.48 6.76 -3.22
CA LYS A 62 3.87 6.93 -4.63
C LYS A 62 4.84 5.83 -5.04
N VAL A 63 4.58 5.18 -6.17
CA VAL A 63 5.45 4.14 -6.74
C VAL A 63 6.63 4.80 -7.46
N LEU A 64 7.85 4.57 -7.00
CA LEU A 64 9.08 5.06 -7.65
C LEU A 64 9.63 4.03 -8.65
N SER A 65 9.63 2.75 -8.28
CA SER A 65 10.06 1.66 -9.15
C SER A 65 9.39 0.36 -8.76
N VAL A 66 9.31 -0.59 -9.69
CA VAL A 66 8.73 -1.92 -9.47
C VAL A 66 9.71 -2.98 -9.99
N ASN A 67 10.00 -3.96 -9.14
CA ASN A 67 10.66 -5.20 -9.51
C ASN A 67 9.62 -6.30 -9.61
N GLU A 68 9.19 -6.62 -10.82
CA GLU A 68 8.15 -7.63 -11.07
C GLU A 68 8.59 -9.05 -10.67
N LYS A 69 9.87 -9.38 -10.87
CA LYS A 69 10.41 -10.71 -10.52
C LYS A 69 10.31 -10.98 -9.03
N LYS A 70 10.57 -9.97 -8.21
CA LYS A 70 10.53 -10.05 -6.74
C LYS A 70 9.19 -9.62 -6.15
N ARG A 71 8.24 -9.14 -6.98
CA ARG A 71 7.00 -8.50 -6.55
C ARG A 71 7.23 -7.39 -5.50
N GLN A 72 8.27 -6.60 -5.72
CA GLN A 72 8.70 -5.54 -4.81
C GLN A 72 8.60 -4.18 -5.47
N ALA A 73 8.33 -3.13 -4.69
CA ALA A 73 8.31 -1.76 -5.18
C ALA A 73 9.09 -0.82 -4.24
N ASN A 74 9.83 0.12 -4.83
CA ASN A 74 10.34 1.26 -4.07
C ASN A 74 9.26 2.33 -4.05
N LEU A 75 8.98 2.87 -2.87
CA LEU A 75 7.88 3.76 -2.61
C LEU A 75 8.37 5.08 -2.01
N SER A 76 7.53 6.10 -2.11
CA SER A 76 7.76 7.41 -1.50
C SER A 76 6.47 7.97 -0.94
N ILE A 77 6.55 8.64 0.22
CA ILE A 77 5.48 9.49 0.74
C ILE A 77 5.87 10.97 0.71
N LYS A 78 7.05 11.26 0.16
CA LYS A 78 7.57 12.61 0.01
C LYS A 78 6.68 13.43 -0.90
N ASN A 79 6.36 14.64 -0.47
CA ASN A 79 5.52 15.60 -1.21
C ASN A 79 4.12 15.06 -1.57
N ILE A 80 3.59 14.07 -0.85
CA ILE A 80 2.20 13.62 -1.01
C ILE A 80 1.46 13.65 0.32
N ASN A 81 0.15 13.86 0.27
CA ASN A 81 -0.70 13.70 1.45
C ASN A 81 -1.00 12.21 1.65
N TYR A 82 -0.17 11.54 2.47
CA TYR A 82 -0.24 10.09 2.67
C TYR A 82 -1.32 9.67 3.68
N LYS A 83 -1.73 10.56 4.58
CA LYS A 83 -2.73 10.24 5.62
C LYS A 83 -4.09 10.05 4.99
N VAL A 84 -4.64 8.86 5.16
CA VAL A 84 -6.01 8.54 4.74
C VAL A 84 -6.94 8.97 5.86
N LYS A 85 -7.97 9.75 5.56
CA LYS A 85 -8.90 10.18 6.61
C LYS A 85 -9.81 9.01 6.99
N ASN A 86 -10.23 8.94 8.25
CA ASN A 86 -10.99 7.81 8.79
C ASN A 86 -12.24 7.45 7.95
N TYR A 87 -12.89 8.44 7.32
CA TYR A 87 -14.05 8.22 6.45
C TYR A 87 -13.72 7.48 5.14
N GLU A 88 -12.53 7.70 4.55
CA GLU A 88 -12.11 6.98 3.34
C GLU A 88 -11.81 5.51 3.67
N VAL A 89 -11.30 5.23 4.87
CA VAL A 89 -10.95 3.87 5.31
C VAL A 89 -12.19 2.97 5.47
N SER A 90 -13.30 3.50 6.02
CA SER A 90 -14.57 2.76 6.10
C SER A 90 -15.07 2.36 4.73
N GLU A 91 -15.02 3.28 3.78
CA GLU A 91 -15.46 3.06 2.39
C GLU A 91 -14.59 2.02 1.68
N ILE A 92 -13.26 2.06 1.88
CA ILE A 92 -12.33 1.06 1.33
C ILE A 92 -12.57 -0.33 1.96
N LYS A 93 -12.86 -0.41 3.27
CA LYS A 93 -13.17 -1.68 3.93
C LYS A 93 -14.49 -2.28 3.44
N GLU A 94 -15.52 -1.46 3.21
CA GLU A 94 -16.79 -1.91 2.65
C GLU A 94 -16.63 -2.40 1.21
N VAL A 95 -15.96 -1.64 0.34
CA VAL A 95 -15.70 -2.07 -1.05
C VAL A 95 -14.84 -3.33 -1.09
N GLY A 96 -13.77 -3.40 -0.28
CA GLY A 96 -12.88 -4.56 -0.20
C GLY A 96 -13.58 -5.83 0.32
N SER A 97 -14.51 -5.69 1.27
CA SER A 97 -15.34 -6.80 1.76
C SER A 97 -16.33 -7.26 0.69
N GLY A 98 -16.98 -6.32 -0.01
CA GLY A 98 -17.85 -6.63 -1.15
C GLY A 98 -17.13 -7.39 -2.26
N PHE A 99 -15.90 -6.97 -2.59
CA PHE A 99 -15.08 -7.66 -3.61
C PHE A 99 -14.64 -9.05 -3.16
N LYS A 100 -14.32 -9.23 -1.86
CA LYS A 100 -13.96 -10.54 -1.29
C LYS A 100 -15.11 -11.53 -1.35
N ILE A 101 -16.34 -11.09 -1.03
CA ILE A 101 -17.56 -11.90 -1.14
C ILE A 101 -17.80 -12.30 -2.60
N LEU A 102 -17.60 -11.37 -3.55
CA LEU A 102 -17.72 -11.66 -4.97
C LEU A 102 -16.67 -12.66 -5.45
N GLU A 103 -15.42 -12.55 -5.01
CA GLU A 103 -14.37 -13.52 -5.33
C GLU A 103 -14.64 -14.92 -4.74
N GLU A 104 -15.11 -14.99 -3.49
CA GLU A 104 -15.47 -16.26 -2.84
C GLU A 104 -16.64 -16.93 -3.56
N ASN A 105 -17.64 -16.14 -3.96
CA ASN A 105 -18.74 -16.62 -4.78
C ASN A 105 -18.24 -17.05 -6.17
N LEU A 106 -17.40 -16.28 -6.85
CA LEU A 106 -16.89 -16.67 -8.18
C LEU A 106 -16.11 -18.00 -8.13
N LYS A 107 -15.27 -18.18 -7.10
CA LYS A 107 -14.52 -19.43 -6.87
C LYS A 107 -15.43 -20.62 -6.62
N LYS A 108 -16.56 -20.40 -5.94
CA LYS A 108 -17.54 -21.45 -5.68
C LYS A 108 -18.20 -21.94 -6.97
N TRP A 109 -18.46 -21.05 -7.93
CA TRP A 109 -19.08 -21.40 -9.20
C TRP A 109 -18.10 -22.08 -10.17
N ILE A 110 -16.83 -21.70 -10.15
CA ILE A 110 -15.79 -22.32 -11.00
C ILE A 110 -15.49 -23.76 -10.54
N ASN A 111 -15.54 -24.04 -9.23
CA ASN A 111 -15.27 -25.38 -8.69
C ASN A 111 -16.51 -26.30 -8.65
N LEU A 112 -17.66 -25.85 -9.17
CA LEU A 112 -18.90 -26.63 -9.28
C LEU A 112 -19.14 -27.16 -10.70
N GLY A 113 -18.15 -27.05 -11.60
CA GLY A 113 -18.16 -27.59 -12.96
C GLY A 113 -17.17 -28.73 -13.12
#